data_AF-A0A550CVS6-F1
#
_entry.id   AF-A0A550CVS6-F1
#
_cell.length_a   1.000
_cell.length_b   1.000
_cell.length_c   1.000
_cell.angle_alpha   90.00
_cell.angle_beta   90.00
_cell.angle_gamma   90.00
#
_symmetry.space_group_name_H-M   'P 1'
#
loop_
_entity.id
_entity.type
_entity.pdbx_description
1 polymer ?
#
loop_
_entity_poly.entity_id
_entity_poly.type
_entity_poly.pdbx_seq_one_letter_code
_entity_poly.pdbx_strand_id
1 'polypeptide(L)'
;MDAFRTRTQSNTTLSDAAVADAFHSYLKSSLAQARAEHLVDADMLASAEADQLMVTGPALCLYFAALRCTTNPPSVPLPRPRDAKRAPGAPAEPPVDLSFENCPPQFAAFLRVWASTVPAIQALAPETQHDLARLICGLQPLTNPPDAVRGLAEDMRAVAIEISQRRSFQDRYAEDLQAALDAAGGGTGRPPQRASFVPPPTYEAAASPPGGTTTALPPSPSYSPSTSASGLPPHSQIAADHAPHPTSSSPTRQHLSPPITPTASTSARSRTPSPSMLIPEVTSTLMMIRETLYASILDVLSTDYTSGSGPDGSNERFLQKLKRTFREDPGRAYYTTVALAILHFARYGIVAESGRITGVLGAEITLENCPRALRPLMAALVDISRTARTFEEEDDTRMAIALSEGRESATSEDGEPIELGLTRLARVRRILENGIGWADTQPLHVAHKPATAVHSARGGSPTGRTLAFANAINSLALRLTHLGPFRERAGQVFQVLAGL
;
A
#
# COMPACT_ATOMS: atom_id res chain seq x y z
N MET A 1 -24.80 -23.13 -28.34
CA MET A 1 -25.30 -22.21 -29.39
C MET A 1 -24.46 -20.94 -29.26
N ASP A 2 -23.23 -21.00 -29.74
CA ASP A 2 -22.13 -20.31 -29.05
C ASP A 2 -21.69 -19.09 -29.84
N ALA A 3 -22.29 -17.96 -29.50
CA ALA A 3 -22.01 -16.66 -30.10
C ALA A 3 -20.67 -16.11 -29.60
N PHE A 4 -19.56 -16.71 -30.07
CA PHE A 4 -18.22 -16.14 -29.93
C PHE A 4 -18.23 -14.68 -30.41
N ARG A 5 -17.98 -13.73 -29.50
CA ARG A 5 -17.89 -12.31 -29.86
C ARG A 5 -16.69 -12.09 -30.78
N THR A 6 -16.96 -11.64 -31.99
CA THR A 6 -15.91 -11.39 -32.99
C THR A 6 -15.03 -10.21 -32.55
N ARG A 7 -13.71 -10.42 -32.57
CA ARG A 7 -12.64 -9.49 -32.16
C ARG A 7 -12.86 -8.07 -32.71
N THR A 8 -13.13 -7.09 -31.84
CA THR A 8 -13.14 -5.66 -32.23
C THR A 8 -11.70 -5.14 -32.32
N GLN A 9 -11.06 -5.25 -33.50
CA GLN A 9 -9.71 -4.72 -33.71
C GLN A 9 -9.69 -3.18 -33.57
N SER A 10 -9.05 -2.71 -32.51
CA SER A 10 -8.55 -1.34 -32.39
C SER A 10 -7.04 -1.42 -32.17
N ASN A 11 -6.27 -1.18 -33.24
CA ASN A 11 -4.79 -1.18 -33.20
C ASN A 11 -4.23 0.08 -32.49
N THR A 12 -5.01 0.67 -31.60
CA THR A 12 -4.71 1.91 -30.89
C THR A 12 -4.61 1.55 -29.42
N THR A 13 -3.41 1.70 -28.85
CA THR A 13 -3.21 1.53 -27.41
C THR A 13 -4.13 2.47 -26.65
N LEU A 14 -4.83 1.95 -25.64
CA LEU A 14 -5.71 2.72 -24.77
C LEU A 14 -4.89 3.76 -23.97
N SER A 15 -5.57 4.79 -23.45
CA SER A 15 -4.95 5.69 -22.47
C SER A 15 -5.12 5.14 -21.06
N ASP A 16 -4.18 5.46 -20.17
CA ASP A 16 -4.28 5.11 -18.75
C ASP A 16 -5.55 5.66 -18.10
N ALA A 17 -6.01 6.83 -18.54
CA ALA A 17 -7.28 7.42 -18.11
C ALA A 17 -8.47 6.52 -18.48
N ALA A 18 -8.55 6.04 -19.72
CA ALA A 18 -9.64 5.16 -20.16
C ALA A 18 -9.64 3.80 -19.43
N VAL A 19 -8.45 3.24 -19.15
CA VAL A 19 -8.31 2.00 -18.36
C VAL A 19 -8.74 2.23 -16.90
N ALA A 20 -8.34 3.36 -16.30
CA ALA A 20 -8.76 3.72 -14.94
C ALA A 20 -10.27 3.99 -14.85
N ASP A 21 -10.84 4.80 -15.75
CA ASP A 21 -12.29 5.08 -15.82
C ASP A 21 -13.13 3.81 -15.88
N ALA A 22 -12.71 2.86 -16.73
CA ALA A 22 -13.34 1.56 -16.82
C ALA A 22 -13.25 0.78 -15.51
N PHE A 23 -12.08 0.75 -14.88
CA PHE A 23 -11.86 0.04 -13.62
C PHE A 23 -12.71 0.61 -12.47
N HIS A 24 -12.74 1.93 -12.29
CA HIS A 24 -13.61 2.60 -11.30
C HIS A 24 -15.09 2.31 -11.56
N SER A 25 -15.52 2.34 -12.83
CA SER A 25 -16.91 2.02 -13.18
C SER A 25 -17.28 0.55 -12.92
N TYR A 26 -16.34 -0.40 -12.99
CA TYR A 26 -16.60 -1.77 -12.52
C TYR A 26 -16.58 -1.87 -11.00
N LEU A 27 -15.60 -1.24 -10.33
CA LEU A 27 -15.44 -1.30 -8.88
C LEU A 27 -16.72 -0.87 -8.14
N LYS A 28 -17.41 0.18 -8.61
CA LYS A 28 -18.73 0.61 -8.09
C LYS A 28 -19.78 -0.53 -8.13
N SER A 29 -19.81 -1.31 -9.22
CA SER A 29 -20.71 -2.46 -9.36
C SER A 29 -20.26 -3.67 -8.53
N SER A 30 -18.96 -3.91 -8.43
CA SER A 30 -18.36 -5.04 -7.71
C SER A 30 -18.47 -4.88 -6.19
N LEU A 31 -18.31 -3.66 -5.66
CA LEU A 31 -18.55 -3.37 -4.24
C LEU A 31 -20.03 -3.52 -3.86
N ALA A 32 -20.94 -3.07 -4.73
CA ALA A 32 -22.38 -3.27 -4.51
C ALA A 32 -22.75 -4.77 -4.53
N GLN A 33 -22.17 -5.56 -5.44
CA GLN A 33 -22.35 -7.01 -5.48
C GLN A 33 -21.75 -7.71 -4.24
N ALA A 34 -20.51 -7.38 -3.86
CA ALA A 34 -19.85 -7.93 -2.68
C ALA A 34 -20.66 -7.69 -1.39
N ARG A 35 -21.31 -6.52 -1.29
CA ARG A 35 -22.23 -6.19 -0.19
C ARG A 35 -23.51 -7.02 -0.22
N ALA A 36 -24.08 -7.29 -1.40
CA ALA A 36 -25.23 -8.17 -1.56
C ALA A 36 -24.91 -9.65 -1.26
N GLU A 37 -23.66 -10.07 -1.49
CA GLU A 37 -23.14 -11.41 -1.18
C GLU A 37 -22.61 -11.54 0.27
N HIS A 38 -22.78 -10.51 1.12
CA HIS A 38 -22.27 -10.44 2.50
C HIS A 38 -20.75 -10.65 2.64
N LEU A 39 -19.98 -10.36 1.59
CA LEU A 39 -18.51 -10.39 1.59
C LEU A 39 -17.87 -9.11 2.15
N VAL A 40 -18.63 -8.01 2.19
CA VAL A 40 -18.26 -6.69 2.73
C VAL A 40 -19.53 -6.06 3.33
N ASP A 41 -19.46 -5.44 4.51
CA ASP A 41 -20.63 -4.78 5.11
C ASP A 41 -20.65 -3.24 4.93
N ALA A 42 -21.72 -2.59 5.40
CA ALA A 42 -21.94 -1.16 5.24
C ALA A 42 -21.01 -0.29 6.12
N ASP A 43 -20.46 -0.85 7.19
CA ASP A 43 -19.63 -0.14 8.15
C ASP A 43 -18.13 -0.32 7.79
N MET A 44 -17.75 -1.45 7.18
CA MET A 44 -16.50 -1.58 6.42
C MET A 44 -16.40 -0.53 5.30
N LEU A 45 -17.47 -0.34 4.52
CA LEU A 45 -17.53 0.65 3.42
C LEU A 45 -17.47 2.12 3.88
N ALA A 46 -17.85 2.40 5.12
CA ALA A 46 -17.94 3.75 5.67
C ALA A 46 -16.74 4.14 6.57
N SER A 47 -16.00 3.17 7.11
CA SER A 47 -14.99 3.37 8.15
C SER A 47 -13.54 3.32 7.62
N ALA A 48 -12.57 3.42 8.53
CA ALA A 48 -11.15 3.26 8.22
C ALA A 48 -10.75 1.83 7.78
N GLU A 49 -11.64 0.84 7.87
CA GLU A 49 -11.43 -0.48 7.24
C GLU A 49 -11.47 -0.40 5.70
N ALA A 50 -11.87 0.75 5.15
CA ALA A 50 -11.63 1.14 3.76
C ALA A 50 -10.16 0.94 3.32
N ASP A 51 -9.18 1.05 4.23
CA ASP A 51 -7.76 0.82 3.93
C ASP A 51 -7.46 -0.67 3.59
N GLN A 52 -8.21 -1.63 4.14
CA GLN A 52 -8.17 -3.04 3.71
C GLN A 52 -8.99 -3.24 2.43
N LEU A 53 -10.10 -2.50 2.31
CA LEU A 53 -10.94 -2.52 1.12
C LEU A 53 -10.23 -1.95 -0.11
N MET A 54 -9.19 -1.12 0.04
CA MET A 54 -8.32 -0.67 -1.06
C MET A 54 -7.75 -1.85 -1.84
N VAL A 55 -7.36 -2.95 -1.16
CA VAL A 55 -6.90 -4.17 -1.85
C VAL A 55 -8.07 -5.08 -2.18
N THR A 56 -8.99 -5.29 -1.22
CA THR A 56 -10.08 -6.25 -1.37
C THR A 56 -11.08 -5.88 -2.48
N GLY A 57 -11.46 -4.60 -2.59
CA GLY A 57 -12.44 -4.14 -3.59
C GLY A 57 -11.96 -4.34 -5.03
N PRO A 58 -10.76 -3.84 -5.40
CA PRO A 58 -10.12 -4.13 -6.69
C PRO A 58 -9.90 -5.62 -6.95
N ALA A 59 -9.52 -6.41 -5.94
CA ALA A 59 -9.38 -7.87 -6.09
C ALA A 59 -10.71 -8.56 -6.41
N LEU A 60 -11.80 -8.19 -5.71
CA LEU A 60 -13.16 -8.66 -6.02
C LEU A 60 -13.63 -8.18 -7.39
N CYS A 61 -13.29 -6.97 -7.80
CA CYS A 61 -13.56 -6.44 -9.14
C CYS A 61 -12.94 -7.32 -10.24
N LEU A 62 -11.67 -7.69 -10.06
CA LEU A 62 -10.92 -8.57 -10.98
C LEU A 62 -11.48 -10.01 -10.98
N TYR A 63 -11.87 -10.52 -9.83
CA TYR A 63 -12.52 -11.83 -9.67
C TYR A 63 -13.89 -11.89 -10.35
N PHE A 64 -14.77 -10.91 -10.12
CA PHE A 64 -16.07 -10.85 -10.81
C PHE A 64 -15.92 -10.59 -12.32
N ALA A 65 -14.84 -9.91 -12.76
CA ALA A 65 -14.49 -9.82 -14.18
C ALA A 65 -14.03 -11.17 -14.74
N ALA A 66 -13.24 -11.95 -14.00
CA ALA A 66 -12.81 -13.29 -14.40
C ALA A 66 -14.01 -14.24 -14.58
N LEU A 67 -14.96 -14.26 -13.63
CA LEU A 67 -16.21 -15.05 -13.76
C LEU A 67 -17.08 -14.65 -14.97
N ARG A 68 -16.95 -13.41 -15.45
CA ARG A 68 -17.72 -12.87 -16.59
C ARG A 68 -16.94 -12.90 -17.92
N CYS A 69 -15.67 -13.31 -17.90
CA CYS A 69 -14.81 -13.33 -19.07
C CYS A 69 -15.26 -14.41 -20.07
N THR A 70 -15.43 -14.04 -21.33
CA THR A 70 -15.93 -14.94 -22.41
C THR A 70 -15.04 -14.93 -23.65
N THR A 71 -13.84 -14.37 -23.53
CA THR A 71 -12.85 -14.19 -24.60
C THR A 71 -11.64 -15.11 -24.42
N ASN A 72 -10.97 -15.42 -25.53
CA ASN A 72 -9.73 -16.20 -25.55
C ASN A 72 -8.74 -15.55 -26.55
N PRO A 73 -7.59 -15.00 -26.10
CA PRO A 73 -7.14 -14.89 -24.71
C PRO A 73 -8.10 -14.03 -23.84
N PRO A 74 -8.10 -14.21 -22.51
CA PRO A 74 -8.94 -13.42 -21.61
C PRO A 74 -8.71 -11.91 -21.75
N SER A 75 -9.79 -11.15 -21.76
CA SER A 75 -9.81 -9.69 -21.87
C SER A 75 -10.88 -9.09 -20.97
N VAL A 76 -10.64 -7.88 -20.46
CA VAL A 76 -11.62 -7.17 -19.61
C VAL A 76 -12.47 -6.28 -20.52
N PRO A 77 -13.79 -6.52 -20.68
CA PRO A 77 -14.64 -5.59 -21.44
C PRO A 77 -14.60 -4.19 -20.81
N LEU A 78 -14.71 -3.13 -21.59
CA LEU A 78 -14.70 -1.76 -21.06
C LEU A 78 -16.12 -1.16 -21.01
N PRO A 79 -16.51 -0.44 -19.94
CA PRO A 79 -17.78 0.25 -19.88
C PRO A 79 -17.80 1.40 -20.89
N ARG A 80 -18.92 1.55 -21.61
CA ARG A 80 -19.07 2.66 -22.56
C ARG A 80 -19.05 4.01 -21.80
N PRO A 81 -18.30 5.02 -22.27
CA PRO A 81 -18.31 6.35 -21.66
C PRO A 81 -19.73 6.93 -21.58
N ARG A 82 -20.11 7.46 -20.42
CA ARG A 82 -21.45 8.06 -20.22
C ARG A 82 -21.67 9.27 -21.13
N ASP A 83 -20.60 10.03 -21.39
CA ASP A 83 -20.58 11.23 -22.23
C ASP A 83 -20.36 10.94 -23.73
N ALA A 84 -20.42 9.66 -24.14
CA ALA A 84 -20.58 9.27 -25.54
C ALA A 84 -21.99 9.69 -26.02
N LYS A 85 -22.18 11.01 -26.21
CA LYS A 85 -23.41 11.63 -26.70
C LYS A 85 -23.78 11.01 -28.04
N ARG A 86 -24.73 10.07 -28.00
CA ARG A 86 -25.24 9.36 -29.16
C ARG A 86 -25.86 10.35 -30.13
N ALA A 87 -25.09 10.76 -31.14
CA ALA A 87 -25.61 11.61 -32.20
C ALA A 87 -26.83 10.91 -32.84
N PRO A 88 -27.98 11.60 -32.99
CA PRO A 88 -29.20 10.96 -33.46
C PRO A 88 -29.00 10.41 -34.87
N GLY A 89 -29.07 9.08 -35.00
CA GLY A 89 -28.82 8.35 -36.24
C GLY A 89 -27.44 7.68 -36.35
N ALA A 90 -26.50 7.95 -35.45
CA ALA A 90 -25.20 7.27 -35.45
C ALA A 90 -25.31 5.79 -35.01
N PRO A 91 -24.55 4.87 -35.64
CA PRO A 91 -24.45 3.49 -35.15
C PRO A 91 -23.85 3.48 -33.74
N ALA A 92 -24.24 2.51 -32.92
CA ALA A 92 -23.66 2.36 -31.59
C ALA A 92 -22.22 1.85 -31.71
N GLU A 93 -21.27 2.54 -31.11
CA GLU A 93 -19.87 2.12 -31.10
C GLU A 93 -19.73 0.69 -30.52
N PRO A 94 -18.92 -0.18 -31.13
CA PRO A 94 -18.73 -1.54 -30.65
C PRO A 94 -18.12 -1.53 -29.24
N PRO A 95 -18.41 -2.53 -28.39
CA PRO A 95 -17.65 -2.72 -27.16
C PRO A 95 -16.15 -2.86 -27.48
N VAL A 96 -15.33 -2.19 -26.69
CA VAL A 96 -13.87 -2.34 -26.69
C VAL A 96 -13.51 -3.18 -25.48
N ASP A 97 -12.70 -4.21 -25.68
CA ASP A 97 -12.18 -5.05 -24.60
C ASP A 97 -10.68 -4.72 -24.40
N LEU A 98 -10.25 -4.56 -23.16
CA LEU A 98 -8.84 -4.44 -22.76
C LEU A 98 -8.16 -5.80 -22.91
N SER A 99 -7.24 -5.87 -23.85
CA SER A 99 -6.53 -7.06 -24.30
C SER A 99 -5.05 -6.78 -24.47
N PHE A 100 -4.22 -7.81 -24.66
CA PHE A 100 -2.78 -7.63 -24.89
C PHE A 100 -2.43 -6.79 -26.14
N GLU A 101 -3.39 -6.54 -27.05
CA GLU A 101 -3.19 -5.76 -28.28
C GLU A 101 -3.36 -4.25 -28.06
N ASN A 102 -4.15 -3.82 -27.06
CA ASN A 102 -4.46 -2.42 -26.77
C ASN A 102 -4.16 -1.98 -25.32
N CYS A 103 -3.71 -2.89 -24.47
CA CYS A 103 -3.30 -2.60 -23.09
C CYS A 103 -2.06 -1.69 -23.04
N PRO A 104 -2.06 -0.60 -22.23
CA PRO A 104 -0.87 0.22 -22.04
C PRO A 104 0.28 -0.61 -21.43
N PRO A 105 1.54 -0.41 -21.82
CA PRO A 105 2.69 -1.18 -21.30
C PRO A 105 2.74 -1.29 -19.77
N GLN A 106 2.39 -0.20 -19.08
CA GLN A 106 2.33 -0.09 -17.62
C GLN A 106 1.22 -0.93 -16.96
N PHE A 107 0.26 -1.48 -17.70
CA PHE A 107 -0.76 -2.42 -17.22
C PHE A 107 -0.54 -3.86 -17.73
N ALA A 108 0.33 -4.08 -18.71
CA ALA A 108 0.49 -5.36 -19.41
C ALA A 108 0.95 -6.52 -18.50
N ALA A 109 1.75 -6.23 -17.46
CA ALA A 109 2.17 -7.23 -16.47
C ALA A 109 0.98 -7.75 -15.66
N PHE A 110 0.12 -6.86 -15.16
CA PHE A 110 -1.02 -7.24 -14.34
C PHE A 110 -2.12 -7.92 -15.17
N LEU A 111 -2.33 -7.48 -16.42
CA LEU A 111 -3.24 -8.14 -17.35
C LEU A 111 -2.78 -9.58 -17.63
N ARG A 112 -1.46 -9.85 -17.70
CA ARG A 112 -0.92 -11.21 -17.84
C ARG A 112 -1.21 -12.07 -16.62
N VAL A 113 -0.92 -11.57 -15.41
CA VAL A 113 -1.21 -12.28 -14.16
C VAL A 113 -2.71 -12.59 -14.08
N TRP A 114 -3.58 -11.58 -14.23
CA TRP A 114 -5.04 -11.78 -14.21
C TRP A 114 -5.50 -12.80 -15.25
N ALA A 115 -5.12 -12.63 -16.53
CA ALA A 115 -5.54 -13.54 -17.60
C ALA A 115 -5.08 -14.99 -17.36
N SER A 116 -3.92 -15.20 -16.73
CA SER A 116 -3.45 -16.55 -16.37
C SER A 116 -4.32 -17.24 -15.30
N THR A 117 -4.97 -16.46 -14.43
CA THR A 117 -5.90 -16.99 -13.41
C THR A 117 -7.30 -17.28 -13.93
N VAL A 118 -7.77 -16.57 -14.98
CA VAL A 118 -9.17 -16.65 -15.44
C VAL A 118 -9.63 -18.11 -15.71
N PRO A 119 -8.89 -18.95 -16.46
CA PRO A 119 -9.31 -20.34 -16.69
C PRO A 119 -9.36 -21.18 -15.42
N ALA A 120 -8.44 -20.94 -14.48
CA ALA A 120 -8.40 -21.65 -13.20
C ALA A 120 -9.57 -21.26 -12.29
N ILE A 121 -9.92 -19.96 -12.24
CA ILE A 121 -11.08 -19.45 -11.49
C ILE A 121 -12.38 -20.01 -12.07
N GLN A 122 -12.54 -20.00 -13.40
CA GLN A 122 -13.73 -20.51 -14.10
C GLN A 122 -13.91 -22.03 -13.96
N ALA A 123 -12.83 -22.78 -13.73
CA ALA A 123 -12.87 -24.22 -13.49
C ALA A 123 -13.21 -24.63 -12.04
N LEU A 124 -13.29 -23.68 -11.10
CA LEU A 124 -13.69 -23.95 -9.72
C LEU A 124 -15.20 -24.25 -9.63
N ALA A 125 -15.60 -25.16 -8.72
CA ALA A 125 -17.00 -25.35 -8.34
C ALA A 125 -17.56 -24.09 -7.63
N PRO A 126 -18.88 -23.81 -7.68
CA PRO A 126 -19.47 -22.59 -7.13
C PRO A 126 -19.15 -22.34 -5.64
N GLU A 127 -19.06 -23.40 -4.85
CA GLU A 127 -18.70 -23.36 -3.43
C GLU A 127 -17.25 -22.91 -3.25
N THR A 128 -16.35 -23.45 -4.07
CA THR A 128 -14.92 -23.09 -4.11
C THR A 128 -14.69 -21.70 -4.70
N GLN A 129 -15.56 -21.23 -5.61
CA GLN A 129 -15.59 -19.85 -6.08
C GLN A 129 -15.97 -18.89 -4.94
N HIS A 130 -17.02 -19.20 -4.16
CA HIS A 130 -17.36 -18.40 -2.99
C HIS A 130 -16.23 -18.39 -1.95
N ASP A 131 -15.57 -19.53 -1.69
CA ASP A 131 -14.41 -19.59 -0.81
C ASP A 131 -13.19 -18.81 -1.34
N LEU A 132 -12.99 -18.73 -2.65
CA LEU A 132 -12.00 -17.83 -3.26
C LEU A 132 -12.34 -16.36 -2.98
N ALA A 133 -13.61 -15.96 -3.13
CA ALA A 133 -14.05 -14.59 -2.82
C ALA A 133 -13.86 -14.25 -1.32
N ARG A 134 -14.17 -15.19 -0.42
CA ARG A 134 -13.90 -15.08 1.02
C ARG A 134 -12.42 -14.94 1.32
N LEU A 135 -11.58 -15.79 0.72
CA LEU A 135 -10.12 -15.73 0.87
C LEU A 135 -9.56 -14.39 0.40
N ILE A 136 -10.07 -13.83 -0.71
CA ILE A 136 -9.72 -12.48 -1.20
C ILE A 136 -10.05 -11.40 -0.14
N CYS A 137 -11.23 -11.46 0.50
CA CYS A 137 -11.59 -10.56 1.60
C CYS A 137 -10.75 -10.74 2.88
N GLY A 138 -10.03 -11.86 3.03
CA GLY A 138 -9.35 -12.23 4.26
C GLY A 138 -10.26 -12.95 5.27
N LEU A 139 -11.42 -13.41 4.82
CA LEU A 139 -12.35 -14.22 5.59
C LEU A 139 -11.93 -15.70 5.52
N GLN A 140 -12.15 -16.44 6.60
CA GLN A 140 -11.97 -17.88 6.62
C GLN A 140 -12.92 -18.56 5.61
N PRO A 141 -12.46 -19.48 4.75
CA PRO A 141 -13.33 -20.27 3.87
C PRO A 141 -14.33 -21.12 4.68
N LEU A 142 -15.46 -21.46 4.06
CA LEU A 142 -16.51 -22.31 4.62
C LEU A 142 -16.17 -23.80 4.46
N THR A 143 -15.43 -24.15 3.41
CA THR A 143 -14.90 -25.50 3.18
C THR A 143 -13.39 -25.56 3.48
N ASN A 144 -12.73 -26.66 3.11
CA ASN A 144 -11.28 -26.76 3.09
C ASN A 144 -10.78 -26.76 1.62
N PRO A 145 -10.71 -25.60 0.95
CA PRO A 145 -10.30 -25.51 -0.45
C PRO A 145 -8.81 -25.84 -0.61
N PRO A 146 -8.38 -26.45 -1.75
CA PRO A 146 -6.97 -26.72 -2.01
C PRO A 146 -6.11 -25.45 -2.02
N ASP A 147 -4.83 -25.54 -1.63
CA ASP A 147 -3.92 -24.38 -1.59
C ASP A 147 -3.74 -23.66 -2.94
N ALA A 148 -4.02 -24.33 -4.05
CA ALA A 148 -4.11 -23.70 -5.36
C ALA A 148 -5.09 -22.49 -5.37
N VAL A 149 -6.21 -22.60 -4.63
CA VAL A 149 -7.24 -21.55 -4.47
C VAL A 149 -6.72 -20.41 -3.60
N ARG A 150 -5.96 -20.71 -2.53
CA ARG A 150 -5.25 -19.69 -1.73
C ARG A 150 -4.29 -18.91 -2.62
N GLY A 151 -3.50 -19.59 -3.45
CA GLY A 151 -2.66 -18.95 -4.45
C GLY A 151 -3.46 -18.03 -5.40
N LEU A 152 -4.66 -18.41 -5.84
CA LEU A 152 -5.48 -17.57 -6.74
C LEU A 152 -5.96 -16.29 -6.03
N ALA A 153 -6.25 -16.36 -4.73
CA ALA A 153 -6.57 -15.18 -3.92
C ALA A 153 -5.36 -14.22 -3.85
N GLU A 154 -4.15 -14.76 -3.72
CA GLU A 154 -2.92 -13.97 -3.69
C GLU A 154 -2.52 -13.42 -5.07
N ASP A 155 -2.75 -14.17 -6.15
CA ASP A 155 -2.61 -13.71 -7.53
C ASP A 155 -3.54 -12.48 -7.79
N MET A 156 -4.80 -12.54 -7.32
CA MET A 156 -5.75 -11.41 -7.40
C MET A 156 -5.36 -10.23 -6.50
N ARG A 157 -4.91 -10.47 -5.27
CA ARG A 157 -4.44 -9.44 -4.35
C ARG A 157 -3.21 -8.72 -4.87
N ALA A 158 -2.29 -9.44 -5.51
CA ALA A 158 -1.07 -8.86 -6.07
C ALA A 158 -1.39 -7.86 -7.20
N VAL A 159 -2.33 -8.20 -8.10
CA VAL A 159 -2.88 -7.28 -9.12
C VAL A 159 -3.58 -6.08 -8.48
N ALA A 160 -4.41 -6.32 -7.46
CA ALA A 160 -5.15 -5.28 -6.76
C ALA A 160 -4.24 -4.27 -6.04
N ILE A 161 -3.15 -4.74 -5.44
CA ILE A 161 -2.12 -3.92 -4.78
C ILE A 161 -1.45 -2.97 -5.78
N GLU A 162 -0.97 -3.46 -6.93
CA GLU A 162 -0.30 -2.60 -7.93
C GLU A 162 -1.25 -1.59 -8.59
N ILE A 163 -2.54 -1.90 -8.70
CA ILE A 163 -3.56 -0.91 -9.08
C ILE A 163 -3.73 0.15 -7.98
N SER A 164 -3.77 -0.26 -6.71
CA SER A 164 -4.07 0.60 -5.56
C SER A 164 -2.90 1.48 -5.10
N GLN A 165 -1.69 1.16 -5.54
CA GLN A 165 -0.50 2.02 -5.41
C GLN A 165 -0.50 3.18 -6.42
N ARG A 166 -1.36 3.16 -7.47
CA ARG A 166 -1.41 4.21 -8.50
C ARG A 166 -2.20 5.43 -8.04
N ARG A 167 -1.63 6.61 -8.29
CA ARG A 167 -2.25 7.88 -7.90
C ARG A 167 -3.64 8.09 -8.49
N SER A 168 -3.78 7.82 -9.79
CA SER A 168 -5.04 7.95 -10.53
C SER A 168 -6.19 7.09 -9.98
N PHE A 169 -5.85 6.00 -9.28
CA PHE A 169 -6.82 5.17 -8.57
C PHE A 169 -7.15 5.77 -7.18
N GLN A 170 -6.12 6.13 -6.40
CA GLN A 170 -6.26 6.66 -5.05
C GLN A 170 -7.13 7.92 -4.98
N ASP A 171 -6.99 8.86 -5.93
CA ASP A 171 -7.74 10.13 -5.93
C ASP A 171 -9.27 9.94 -6.06
N ARG A 172 -9.73 8.84 -6.65
CA ARG A 172 -11.14 8.61 -7.00
C ARG A 172 -11.82 7.60 -6.10
N TYR A 173 -11.05 6.81 -5.35
CA TYR A 173 -11.53 5.70 -4.54
C TYR A 173 -12.63 6.08 -3.53
N ALA A 174 -12.58 7.29 -2.95
CA ALA A 174 -13.65 7.81 -2.10
C ALA A 174 -15.02 7.91 -2.81
N GLU A 175 -15.05 8.24 -4.10
CA GLU A 175 -16.27 8.31 -4.90
C GLU A 175 -16.82 6.91 -5.25
N ASP A 176 -15.95 5.89 -5.29
CA ASP A 176 -16.36 4.51 -5.51
C ASP A 176 -17.03 3.94 -4.26
N LEU A 177 -16.43 4.18 -3.08
CA LEU A 177 -17.00 3.82 -1.78
C LEU A 177 -18.35 4.50 -1.55
N GLN A 178 -18.46 5.81 -1.81
CA GLN A 178 -19.73 6.52 -1.64
C GLN A 178 -20.80 5.98 -2.60
N ALA A 179 -20.46 5.74 -3.88
CA ALA A 179 -21.41 5.16 -4.82
C ALA A 179 -21.90 3.76 -4.42
N ALA A 180 -21.04 2.94 -3.79
CA ALA A 180 -21.42 1.62 -3.26
C ALA A 180 -22.24 1.69 -1.95
N LEU A 181 -22.07 2.76 -1.15
CA LEU A 181 -22.96 3.06 -0.02
C LEU A 181 -24.34 3.49 -0.53
N ASP A 182 -24.38 4.45 -1.46
CA ASP A 182 -25.60 5.07 -2.00
C ASP A 182 -26.47 4.07 -2.77
N ALA A 183 -25.87 3.19 -3.59
CA ALA A 183 -26.57 2.20 -4.41
C ALA A 183 -27.44 1.22 -3.59
N ALA A 184 -27.14 1.04 -2.30
CA ALA A 184 -27.91 0.20 -1.39
C ALA A 184 -28.72 1.00 -0.34
N GLY A 185 -28.72 2.34 -0.41
CA GLY A 185 -29.43 3.21 0.53
C GLY A 185 -30.94 3.32 0.32
N GLY A 186 -31.46 2.87 -0.84
CA GLY A 186 -32.81 3.17 -1.34
C GLY A 186 -34.02 2.58 -0.59
N GLY A 187 -33.88 2.12 0.65
CA GLY A 187 -34.99 1.46 1.37
C GLY A 187 -34.86 1.27 2.88
N THR A 188 -33.83 1.81 3.56
CA THR A 188 -33.70 1.68 5.03
C THR A 188 -33.54 3.05 5.68
N GLY A 189 -34.24 3.29 6.80
CA GLY A 189 -34.22 4.56 7.55
C GLY A 189 -32.94 4.81 8.37
N ARG A 190 -31.79 4.27 7.94
CA ARG A 190 -30.48 4.51 8.56
C ARG A 190 -30.01 5.92 8.17
N PRO A 191 -29.37 6.72 9.05
CA PRO A 191 -28.79 8.00 8.66
C PRO A 191 -27.76 7.82 7.53
N PRO A 192 -27.63 8.79 6.60
CA PRO A 192 -26.75 8.66 5.44
C PRO A 192 -25.29 8.53 5.86
N GLN A 193 -24.70 7.37 5.59
CA GLN A 193 -23.28 7.11 5.82
C GLN A 193 -22.45 7.81 4.73
N ARG A 194 -21.27 8.28 5.12
CA ARG A 194 -20.29 8.88 4.20
C ARG A 194 -19.00 8.08 4.24
N ALA A 195 -18.40 7.85 3.08
CA ALA A 195 -17.04 7.32 3.00
C ALA A 195 -16.06 8.29 3.68
N SER A 196 -15.24 7.79 4.59
CA SER A 196 -14.24 8.58 5.33
C SER A 196 -12.84 8.57 4.71
N PHE A 197 -12.68 7.95 3.54
CA PHE A 197 -11.39 7.80 2.86
C PHE A 197 -10.78 9.14 2.45
N VAL A 198 -9.47 9.30 2.69
CA VAL A 198 -8.69 10.45 2.24
C VAL A 198 -7.43 9.89 1.56
N PRO A 199 -7.14 10.25 0.29
CA PRO A 199 -5.94 9.77 -0.38
C PRO A 199 -4.66 10.30 0.29
N PRO A 200 -3.50 9.69 0.02
CA PRO A 200 -2.20 10.24 0.39
C PRO A 200 -1.96 11.65 -0.22
N PRO A 201 -0.89 12.38 0.19
CA PRO A 201 -0.47 13.61 -0.47
C PRO A 201 -0.02 13.31 -1.91
N THR A 202 -0.01 14.32 -2.77
CA THR A 202 0.43 14.17 -4.15
C THR A 202 1.93 13.85 -4.23
N TYR A 203 2.27 12.73 -4.86
CA TYR A 203 3.65 12.34 -5.21
C TYR A 203 4.15 13.08 -6.46
N GLU A 204 3.82 14.36 -6.60
CA GLU A 204 4.30 15.16 -7.72
C GLU A 204 5.79 15.44 -7.53
N ALA A 205 6.62 14.88 -8.43
CA ALA A 205 8.02 15.25 -8.54
C ALA A 205 8.10 16.77 -8.74
N ALA A 206 8.94 17.45 -7.94
CA ALA A 206 8.93 18.90 -7.81
C ALA A 206 9.14 19.61 -9.16
N ALA A 207 8.03 20.04 -9.77
CA ALA A 207 7.98 20.51 -11.15
C ALA A 207 8.51 21.94 -11.30
N SER A 208 9.84 22.03 -11.31
CA SER A 208 10.64 23.27 -11.25
C SER A 208 10.68 23.91 -9.86
N PRO A 209 11.84 24.45 -9.42
CA PRO A 209 11.84 25.46 -8.37
C PRO A 209 11.12 26.71 -8.88
N PRO A 210 10.36 27.44 -8.03
CA PRO A 210 9.81 28.74 -8.41
C PRO A 210 10.95 29.69 -8.80
N GLY A 211 10.75 30.46 -9.87
CA GLY A 211 11.78 31.30 -10.48
C GLY A 211 12.47 32.23 -9.47
N GLY A 212 13.80 32.23 -9.47
CA GLY A 212 14.59 32.83 -8.40
C GLY A 212 14.47 34.35 -8.28
N THR A 213 13.72 34.82 -7.28
CA THR A 213 13.90 36.16 -6.72
C THR A 213 15.10 36.16 -5.78
N THR A 214 16.20 36.74 -6.23
CA THR A 214 17.46 36.90 -5.47
C THR A 214 17.22 37.58 -4.13
N THR A 215 17.27 36.81 -3.05
CA THR A 215 17.23 37.32 -1.67
C THR A 215 18.45 36.76 -0.96
N ALA A 216 19.33 37.64 -0.46
CA ALA A 216 20.66 37.23 0.00
C ALA A 216 20.60 36.41 1.31
N LEU A 217 21.41 35.36 1.39
CA LEU A 217 21.65 34.62 2.64
C LEU A 217 22.44 35.50 3.63
N PRO A 218 22.06 35.54 4.92
CA PRO A 218 22.94 36.07 5.96
C PRO A 218 24.13 35.12 6.19
N PRO A 219 25.33 35.62 6.49
CA PRO A 219 26.51 34.78 6.69
C PRO A 219 26.46 34.03 8.03
N SER A 220 26.79 32.74 8.00
CA SER A 220 26.98 31.93 9.20
C SER A 220 28.20 32.38 10.02
N PRO A 221 28.14 32.37 11.37
CA PRO A 221 29.30 32.73 12.19
C PRO A 221 30.39 31.65 12.11
N SER A 222 31.57 32.04 11.63
CA SER A 222 32.74 31.16 11.56
C SER A 222 33.35 30.94 12.94
N TYR A 223 33.24 29.72 13.46
CA TYR A 223 33.98 29.31 14.66
C TYR A 223 35.49 29.24 14.36
N SER A 224 36.31 29.64 15.34
CA SER A 224 37.76 29.39 15.35
C SER A 224 38.21 29.11 16.79
N PRO A 225 39.10 28.14 17.01
CA PRO A 225 39.49 27.72 18.36
C PRO A 225 40.55 28.65 18.95
N SER A 226 40.43 28.95 20.24
CA SER A 226 41.50 29.55 21.04
C SER A 226 41.50 28.94 22.45
N THR A 227 42.69 28.58 22.94
CA THR A 227 42.91 27.78 24.15
C THR A 227 43.43 28.64 25.31
N SER A 228 43.07 28.23 26.53
CA SER A 228 43.81 28.47 27.78
C SER A 228 44.04 29.92 28.26
N ALA A 229 43.49 30.29 29.43
CA ALA A 229 44.28 30.47 30.67
C ALA A 229 43.44 31.03 31.86
N SER A 230 43.95 30.79 33.07
CA SER A 230 43.33 31.04 34.39
C SER A 230 43.23 32.52 34.82
N GLY A 231 42.26 32.83 35.70
CA GLY A 231 42.24 34.07 36.49
C GLY A 231 41.13 34.11 37.57
N LEU A 232 41.48 34.48 38.81
CA LEU A 232 40.55 34.75 39.93
C LEU A 232 40.88 36.16 40.53
N PRO A 233 40.19 36.64 41.59
CA PRO A 233 39.17 37.69 41.54
C PRO A 233 39.68 39.06 42.07
N PRO A 234 38.81 40.08 42.24
CA PRO A 234 38.40 40.39 43.63
C PRO A 234 37.00 41.01 43.86
N HIS A 235 36.44 40.67 45.04
CA HIS A 235 35.59 41.44 45.99
C HIS A 235 34.73 42.70 45.61
N SER A 236 33.49 42.67 46.15
CA SER A 236 32.78 43.78 46.89
C SER A 236 32.13 44.94 46.07
N GLN A 237 31.01 45.59 46.49
CA GLN A 237 30.10 45.43 47.66
C GLN A 237 28.75 46.20 47.52
N ILE A 238 27.80 45.92 48.44
CA ILE A 238 26.75 46.80 49.04
C ILE A 238 25.43 47.14 48.26
N ALA A 239 24.29 46.74 48.89
CA ALA A 239 22.92 47.34 48.94
C ALA A 239 22.14 47.70 47.63
N ALA A 240 20.81 47.83 47.57
CA ALA A 240 19.60 47.31 48.27
C ALA A 240 18.35 47.82 47.45
N ASP A 241 17.05 47.69 47.76
CA ASP A 241 16.23 47.10 48.84
C ASP A 241 14.77 46.88 48.31
N HIS A 242 13.78 46.66 49.19
CA HIS A 242 12.33 46.93 49.07
C HIS A 242 11.44 46.10 48.09
N ALA A 243 10.63 45.23 48.71
CA ALA A 243 9.21 45.01 48.38
C ALA A 243 8.35 45.71 49.49
N PRO A 244 7.02 45.51 49.71
CA PRO A 244 6.01 44.68 49.02
C PRO A 244 4.56 45.27 48.91
N HIS A 245 3.59 44.44 48.45
CA HIS A 245 2.16 44.40 48.90
C HIS A 245 1.12 45.47 48.34
N PRO A 246 -0.22 45.40 48.62
CA PRO A 246 -1.20 44.65 47.80
C PRO A 246 -2.62 45.32 47.65
N THR A 247 -3.71 44.54 47.46
CA THR A 247 -5.18 44.85 47.58
C THR A 247 -5.88 45.61 46.43
N SER A 248 -7.23 45.64 46.25
CA SER A 248 -8.35 44.68 46.51
C SER A 248 -9.72 45.17 45.93
N SER A 249 -10.61 44.23 45.54
CA SER A 249 -12.10 44.23 45.61
C SER A 249 -13.03 45.35 45.04
N SER A 250 -13.87 44.96 44.04
CA SER A 250 -15.38 44.88 44.07
C SER A 250 -16.30 46.14 44.27
N PRO A 251 -17.67 46.06 44.15
CA PRO A 251 -18.60 45.49 43.13
C PRO A 251 -19.85 46.39 42.81
N THR A 252 -20.99 45.80 42.32
CA THR A 252 -22.40 46.33 42.20
C THR A 252 -22.80 47.12 40.92
N ARG A 253 -24.07 47.17 40.41
CA ARG A 253 -25.34 46.39 40.63
C ARG A 253 -26.38 46.55 39.46
N GLN A 254 -27.11 45.47 39.14
CA GLN A 254 -28.56 45.32 38.79
C GLN A 254 -29.38 46.37 37.99
N HIS A 255 -30.16 45.93 36.96
CA HIS A 255 -31.66 46.03 36.96
C HIS A 255 -32.44 45.26 35.85
N LEU A 256 -33.55 44.61 36.26
CA LEU A 256 -34.83 44.22 35.59
C LEU A 256 -34.97 43.53 34.19
N SER A 257 -36.08 42.77 34.10
CA SER A 257 -36.76 42.11 32.95
C SER A 257 -38.30 42.24 33.19
N PRO A 258 -39.27 41.62 32.44
CA PRO A 258 -39.28 40.72 31.26
C PRO A 258 -40.16 41.36 30.12
N PRO A 259 -41.19 40.78 29.42
CA PRO A 259 -41.64 39.40 29.14
C PRO A 259 -42.10 39.11 27.65
N ILE A 260 -42.81 37.98 27.45
CA ILE A 260 -43.74 37.59 26.35
C ILE A 260 -43.20 37.03 25.00
N THR A 261 -42.69 35.79 25.06
CA THR A 261 -43.04 34.61 24.21
C THR A 261 -42.91 34.72 22.64
N PRO A 262 -43.28 33.72 21.78
CA PRO A 262 -42.24 33.05 20.97
C PRO A 262 -42.52 32.84 19.46
N THR A 263 -41.48 32.75 18.62
CA THR A 263 -41.59 32.19 17.25
C THR A 263 -40.30 31.46 16.86
N ALA A 264 -40.42 30.38 16.07
CA ALA A 264 -39.33 29.45 15.79
C ALA A 264 -38.36 29.92 14.69
N SER A 265 -37.06 29.66 14.87
CA SER A 265 -36.03 29.53 13.81
C SER A 265 -34.69 29.04 14.38
N THR A 266 -34.57 27.76 14.72
CA THR A 266 -33.29 27.13 15.07
C THR A 266 -32.51 26.71 13.82
N SER A 267 -31.87 27.69 13.16
CA SER A 267 -30.89 27.42 12.11
C SER A 267 -29.72 26.62 12.68
N ALA A 268 -29.66 25.32 12.39
CA ALA A 268 -28.60 24.43 12.85
C ALA A 268 -27.27 24.80 12.20
N ARG A 269 -26.46 25.62 12.90
CA ARG A 269 -25.11 26.00 12.46
C ARG A 269 -24.27 24.74 12.25
N SER A 270 -23.71 24.61 11.05
CA SER A 270 -22.76 23.58 10.67
C SER A 270 -21.57 23.56 11.63
N ARG A 271 -21.50 22.54 12.49
CA ARG A 271 -20.30 22.25 13.27
C ARG A 271 -19.28 21.61 12.34
N THR A 272 -18.20 22.34 12.05
CA THR A 272 -16.98 21.75 11.49
C THR A 272 -16.47 20.66 12.45
N PRO A 273 -16.08 19.47 11.96
CA PRO A 273 -15.48 18.45 12.82
C PRO A 273 -14.13 18.95 13.34
N SER A 274 -13.98 19.05 14.65
CA SER A 274 -12.67 19.28 15.27
C SER A 274 -11.73 18.12 14.95
N PRO A 275 -10.42 18.37 14.74
CA PRO A 275 -9.46 17.28 14.57
C PRO A 275 -9.41 16.44 15.85
N SER A 276 -9.46 15.12 15.69
CA SER A 276 -9.26 14.18 16.79
C SER A 276 -7.85 14.37 17.36
N MET A 277 -7.75 14.97 18.55
CA MET A 277 -6.48 15.00 19.29
C MET A 277 -6.11 13.57 19.68
N LEU A 278 -5.19 12.97 18.92
CA LEU A 278 -4.56 11.71 19.30
C LEU A 278 -3.89 11.88 20.67
N ILE A 279 -4.06 10.89 21.54
CA ILE A 279 -3.38 10.86 22.84
C ILE A 279 -1.87 10.98 22.58
N PRO A 280 -1.11 11.84 23.30
CA PRO A 280 0.31 12.09 23.00
C PRO A 280 1.17 10.84 22.90
N GLU A 281 0.84 9.81 23.70
CA GLU A 281 1.43 8.47 23.66
C GLU A 281 1.27 7.78 22.28
N VAL A 282 0.06 7.77 21.71
CA VAL A 282 -0.23 7.21 20.38
C VAL A 282 0.61 7.92 19.32
N THR A 283 0.68 9.25 19.38
CA THR A 283 1.51 10.04 18.47
C THR A 283 3.00 9.70 18.65
N SER A 284 3.50 9.60 19.89
CA SER A 284 4.90 9.28 20.19
C SER A 284 5.32 7.91 19.66
N THR A 285 4.55 6.85 19.96
CA THR A 285 4.77 5.50 19.41
C THR A 285 4.80 5.51 17.88
N LEU A 286 3.83 6.20 17.26
CA LEU A 286 3.72 6.23 15.81
C LEU A 286 4.87 7.01 15.14
N MET A 287 5.36 8.07 15.78
CA MET A 287 6.55 8.82 15.36
C MET A 287 7.82 7.96 15.46
N MET A 288 7.99 7.17 16.53
CA MET A 288 9.14 6.27 16.65
C MET A 288 9.17 5.19 15.56
N ILE A 289 8.04 4.53 15.32
CA ILE A 289 7.92 3.52 14.25
C ILE A 289 8.19 4.17 12.87
N ARG A 290 7.74 5.42 12.67
CA ARG A 290 8.01 6.21 11.46
C ARG A 290 9.50 6.49 11.25
N GLU A 291 10.18 7.09 12.22
CA GLU A 291 11.61 7.40 12.06
C GLU A 291 12.45 6.12 11.87
N THR A 292 12.05 5.01 12.49
CA THR A 292 12.78 3.73 12.36
C THR A 292 12.61 3.12 10.96
N LEU A 293 11.40 3.13 10.40
CA LEU A 293 11.17 2.71 9.02
C LEU A 293 11.86 3.62 8.00
N TYR A 294 11.95 4.93 8.27
CA TYR A 294 12.67 5.87 7.39
C TYR A 294 14.20 5.81 7.56
N ALA A 295 14.72 5.42 8.72
CA ALA A 295 16.13 5.02 8.84
C ALA A 295 16.42 3.78 7.95
N SER A 296 15.55 2.77 7.98
CA SER A 296 15.67 1.60 7.09
C SER A 296 15.47 1.87 5.60
N ILE A 297 14.96 3.04 5.19
CA ILE A 297 15.07 3.47 3.78
C ILE A 297 16.53 3.79 3.44
N LEU A 298 17.27 4.47 4.33
CA LEU A 298 18.69 4.77 4.10
C LEU A 298 19.51 3.49 4.04
N ASP A 299 19.25 2.49 4.89
CA ASP A 299 19.94 1.19 4.85
C ASP A 299 19.73 0.44 3.51
N VAL A 300 18.48 0.45 3.01
CA VAL A 300 18.09 -0.17 1.72
C VAL A 300 18.70 0.53 0.50
N LEU A 301 18.94 1.85 0.57
CA LEU A 301 19.61 2.60 -0.49
C LEU A 301 21.15 2.47 -0.40
N SER A 302 21.67 2.49 0.83
CA SER A 302 23.10 2.48 1.17
C SER A 302 23.66 1.06 1.31
N THR A 303 23.09 0.08 0.59
CA THR A 303 23.48 -1.34 0.68
C THR A 303 24.83 -1.62 -0.01
N ASP A 304 25.91 -1.07 0.56
CA ASP A 304 27.29 -1.56 0.47
C ASP A 304 27.68 -2.40 1.70
N TYR A 305 26.87 -2.37 2.77
CA TYR A 305 27.22 -2.97 4.05
C TYR A 305 26.71 -4.41 4.25
N THR A 306 27.67 -5.30 4.49
CA THR A 306 27.59 -6.66 5.06
C THR A 306 27.19 -7.84 4.14
N SER A 307 28.06 -8.85 4.17
CA SER A 307 27.95 -10.27 3.76
C SER A 307 27.42 -10.67 2.36
N GLY A 308 26.81 -9.79 1.57
CA GLY A 308 26.06 -10.20 0.36
C GLY A 308 26.43 -9.51 -0.96
N SER A 309 27.43 -8.64 -1.01
CA SER A 309 27.85 -7.96 -2.24
C SER A 309 28.64 -8.90 -3.17
N GLY A 310 27.93 -9.72 -3.95
CA GLY A 310 28.51 -10.36 -5.13
C GLY A 310 29.09 -9.31 -6.09
N PRO A 311 30.15 -9.64 -6.86
CA PRO A 311 30.95 -8.67 -7.64
C PRO A 311 30.21 -8.03 -8.84
N ASP A 312 28.89 -8.12 -8.90
CA ASP A 312 28.06 -7.88 -10.09
C ASP A 312 27.44 -6.48 -10.17
N GLY A 313 27.67 -5.62 -9.16
CA GLY A 313 27.10 -4.26 -9.10
C GLY A 313 25.57 -4.25 -8.87
N SER A 314 25.04 -5.20 -8.10
CA SER A 314 23.59 -5.39 -7.91
C SER A 314 22.88 -4.18 -7.32
N ASN A 315 23.45 -3.53 -6.30
CA ASN A 315 22.86 -2.32 -5.70
C ASN A 315 22.86 -1.13 -6.70
N GLU A 316 23.92 -0.96 -7.49
CA GLU A 316 23.95 0.09 -8.51
C GLU A 316 22.85 -0.12 -9.57
N ARG A 317 22.66 -1.37 -10.04
CA ARG A 317 21.57 -1.73 -10.96
C ARG A 317 20.19 -1.47 -10.35
N PHE A 318 20.00 -1.75 -9.06
CA PHE A 318 18.78 -1.43 -8.32
C PHE A 318 18.55 0.08 -8.26
N LEU A 319 19.56 0.88 -7.89
CA LEU A 319 19.46 2.33 -7.81
C LEU A 319 19.22 2.96 -9.19
N GLN A 320 19.96 2.57 -10.24
CA GLN A 320 19.72 3.03 -11.61
C GLN A 320 18.28 2.72 -12.07
N LYS A 321 17.78 1.52 -11.75
CA LYS A 321 16.39 1.14 -12.04
C LYS A 321 15.40 1.98 -11.23
N LEU A 322 15.63 2.19 -9.93
CA LEU A 322 14.75 2.98 -9.06
C LEU A 322 14.65 4.42 -9.57
N LYS A 323 15.76 5.04 -9.99
CA LYS A 323 15.79 6.37 -10.63
C LYS A 323 14.99 6.43 -11.92
N ARG A 324 14.99 5.35 -12.72
CA ARG A 324 14.14 5.25 -13.92
C ARG A 324 12.66 5.13 -13.52
N THR A 325 12.32 4.21 -12.61
CA THR A 325 10.96 4.05 -12.10
C THR A 325 10.44 5.35 -11.48
N PHE A 326 11.26 6.13 -10.79
CA PHE A 326 10.85 7.42 -10.20
C PHE A 326 10.41 8.46 -11.25
N ARG A 327 10.96 8.38 -12.48
CA ARG A 327 10.59 9.25 -13.61
C ARG A 327 9.37 8.72 -14.39
N GLU A 328 9.15 7.40 -14.37
CA GLU A 328 8.08 6.71 -15.12
C GLU A 328 6.79 6.55 -14.28
N ASP A 329 6.93 6.19 -13.00
CA ASP A 329 5.89 5.96 -12.00
C ASP A 329 6.44 6.27 -10.58
N PRO A 330 6.41 7.56 -10.16
CA PRO A 330 6.92 7.98 -8.85
C PRO A 330 6.20 7.33 -7.67
N GLY A 331 4.91 7.01 -7.81
CA GLY A 331 4.14 6.31 -6.77
C GLY A 331 4.68 4.91 -6.53
N ARG A 332 4.90 4.15 -7.60
CA ARG A 332 5.51 2.82 -7.54
C ARG A 332 6.93 2.86 -6.98
N ALA A 333 7.75 3.83 -7.38
CA ALA A 333 9.11 4.00 -6.83
C ALA A 333 9.09 4.24 -5.31
N TYR A 334 8.16 5.07 -4.81
CA TYR A 334 7.94 5.28 -3.38
C TYR A 334 7.49 3.99 -2.68
N TYR A 335 6.46 3.30 -3.19
CA TYR A 335 5.94 2.09 -2.54
C TYR A 335 6.93 0.92 -2.55
N THR A 336 7.69 0.70 -3.63
CA THR A 336 8.82 -0.26 -3.65
C THR A 336 9.84 0.06 -2.56
N THR A 337 10.21 1.34 -2.39
CA THR A 337 11.21 1.75 -1.39
C THR A 337 10.69 1.53 0.04
N VAL A 338 9.44 1.90 0.32
CA VAL A 338 8.80 1.67 1.63
C VAL A 338 8.63 0.17 1.91
N ALA A 339 8.24 -0.62 0.93
CA ALA A 339 8.08 -2.07 1.08
C ALA A 339 9.42 -2.77 1.39
N LEU A 340 10.51 -2.38 0.72
CA LEU A 340 11.84 -2.88 1.01
C LEU A 340 12.33 -2.44 2.40
N ALA A 341 12.03 -1.21 2.84
CA ALA A 341 12.36 -0.74 4.18
C ALA A 341 11.56 -1.47 5.28
N ILE A 342 10.30 -1.83 5.02
CA ILE A 342 9.51 -2.72 5.91
C ILE A 342 10.17 -4.09 6.00
N LEU A 343 10.58 -4.69 4.88
CA LEU A 343 11.25 -6.01 4.87
C LEU A 343 12.60 -5.96 5.59
N HIS A 344 13.38 -4.90 5.40
CA HIS A 344 14.64 -4.67 6.11
C HIS A 344 14.42 -4.55 7.63
N PHE A 345 13.53 -3.63 8.03
CA PHE A 345 13.19 -3.40 9.43
C PHE A 345 12.63 -4.66 10.12
N ALA A 346 11.77 -5.43 9.45
CA ALA A 346 11.21 -6.66 10.00
C ALA A 346 12.25 -7.78 10.23
N ARG A 347 13.37 -7.78 9.48
CA ARG A 347 14.47 -8.74 9.64
C ARG A 347 15.48 -8.34 10.72
N TYR A 348 15.68 -7.04 10.94
CA TYR A 348 16.80 -6.54 11.75
C TYR A 348 16.41 -5.66 12.95
N GLY A 349 15.25 -5.01 12.94
CA GLY A 349 14.75 -4.13 14.00
C GLY A 349 13.63 -4.71 14.86
N ILE A 350 13.23 -5.96 14.61
CA ILE A 350 12.16 -6.66 15.35
C ILE A 350 12.66 -8.03 15.82
N VAL A 351 12.48 -8.31 17.11
CA VAL A 351 12.77 -9.62 17.72
C VAL A 351 11.53 -10.50 17.53
N ALA A 352 11.58 -11.44 16.58
CA ALA A 352 10.42 -12.17 16.07
C ALA A 352 9.64 -12.97 17.13
N GLU A 353 10.32 -13.53 18.13
CA GLU A 353 9.73 -14.36 19.18
C GLU A 353 8.87 -13.49 20.11
N SER A 354 9.48 -12.44 20.67
CA SER A 354 8.87 -11.52 21.63
C SER A 354 7.98 -10.45 20.98
N GLY A 355 8.09 -10.25 19.67
CA GLY A 355 7.45 -9.13 18.97
C GLY A 355 7.95 -7.75 19.42
N ARG A 356 9.16 -7.68 19.99
CA ARG A 356 9.76 -6.44 20.48
C ARG A 356 10.41 -5.68 19.33
N ILE A 357 9.97 -4.44 19.12
CA ILE A 357 10.58 -3.47 18.22
C ILE A 357 11.68 -2.72 18.96
N THR A 358 12.84 -2.54 18.32
CA THR A 358 13.88 -1.59 18.72
C THR A 358 13.87 -0.42 17.74
N GLY A 359 13.50 0.76 18.21
CA GLY A 359 13.44 1.98 17.41
C GLY A 359 14.78 2.74 17.34
N VAL A 360 14.80 3.80 16.53
CA VAL A 360 15.92 4.76 16.51
C VAL A 360 16.20 5.27 17.93
N LEU A 361 17.50 5.46 18.25
CA LEU A 361 18.00 5.80 19.59
C LEU A 361 17.79 4.70 20.65
N GLY A 362 17.43 3.48 20.26
CA GLY A 362 17.34 2.32 21.17
C GLY A 362 16.06 2.29 22.03
N ALA A 363 15.04 3.08 21.68
CA ALA A 363 13.77 3.06 22.39
C ALA A 363 12.95 1.81 21.99
N GLU A 364 12.47 1.04 22.97
CA GLU A 364 11.82 -0.26 22.72
C GLU A 364 10.29 -0.20 22.82
N ILE A 365 9.60 -1.01 22.00
CA ILE A 365 8.14 -1.21 22.08
C ILE A 365 7.79 -2.70 22.05
N THR A 366 6.91 -3.12 22.94
CA THR A 366 6.27 -4.45 22.93
C THR A 366 4.79 -4.32 22.55
N LEU A 367 4.15 -5.41 22.11
CA LEU A 367 2.71 -5.41 21.78
C LEU A 367 1.82 -5.05 22.99
N GLU A 368 2.29 -5.36 24.20
CA GLU A 368 1.64 -5.03 25.47
C GLU A 368 1.63 -3.51 25.71
N ASN A 369 2.81 -2.88 25.61
CA ASN A 369 3.00 -1.43 25.78
C ASN A 369 2.55 -0.62 24.55
N CYS A 370 2.20 -1.27 23.44
CA CYS A 370 1.72 -0.60 22.24
C CYS A 370 0.29 -0.06 22.46
N PRO A 371 0.03 1.25 22.25
CA PRO A 371 -1.29 1.84 22.41
C PRO A 371 -2.35 1.14 21.55
N ARG A 372 -3.56 0.93 22.09
CA ARG A 372 -4.59 0.05 21.49
C ARG A 372 -4.89 0.34 20.01
N ALA A 373 -4.87 1.61 19.60
CA ALA A 373 -5.10 2.02 18.20
C ALA A 373 -4.01 1.57 17.22
N LEU A 374 -2.79 1.29 17.70
CA LEU A 374 -1.62 0.92 16.90
C LEU A 374 -1.28 -0.57 16.98
N ARG A 375 -1.96 -1.34 17.85
CA ARG A 375 -1.77 -2.80 17.93
C ARG A 375 -1.98 -3.54 16.60
N PRO A 376 -2.90 -3.16 15.69
CA PRO A 376 -3.01 -3.78 14.37
C PRO A 376 -1.78 -3.55 13.46
N LEU A 377 -1.15 -2.36 13.56
CA LEU A 377 0.11 -2.04 12.88
C LEU A 377 1.26 -2.86 13.49
N MET A 378 1.34 -2.89 14.82
CA MET A 378 2.35 -3.65 15.57
C MET A 378 2.29 -5.14 15.24
N ALA A 379 1.09 -5.74 15.25
CA ALA A 379 0.89 -7.15 14.89
C ALA A 379 1.35 -7.42 13.46
N ALA A 380 0.93 -6.62 12.48
CA ALA A 380 1.35 -6.80 11.09
C ALA A 380 2.88 -6.73 10.91
N LEU A 381 3.59 -5.84 11.64
CA LEU A 381 5.05 -5.78 11.63
C LEU A 381 5.70 -7.03 12.25
N VAL A 382 5.17 -7.51 13.38
CA VAL A 382 5.66 -8.72 14.06
C VAL A 382 5.40 -9.98 13.25
N ASP A 383 4.24 -10.10 12.60
CA ASP A 383 3.90 -11.25 11.76
C ASP A 383 4.73 -11.26 10.46
N ILE A 384 5.08 -10.10 9.92
CA ILE A 384 6.04 -9.98 8.82
C ILE A 384 7.44 -10.41 9.27
N SER A 385 7.89 -9.99 10.47
CA SER A 385 9.17 -10.38 11.06
C SER A 385 9.28 -11.90 11.26
N ARG A 386 8.25 -12.50 11.88
CA ARG A 386 8.14 -13.96 12.04
C ARG A 386 8.16 -14.70 10.70
N THR A 387 7.38 -14.24 9.72
CA THR A 387 7.35 -14.87 8.39
C THR A 387 8.71 -14.79 7.70
N ALA A 388 9.41 -13.66 7.78
CA ALA A 388 10.77 -13.54 7.26
C ALA A 388 11.73 -14.50 7.95
N ARG A 389 11.67 -14.58 9.29
CA ARG A 389 12.55 -15.42 10.10
C ARG A 389 12.34 -16.91 9.81
N THR A 390 11.09 -17.36 9.72
CA THR A 390 10.73 -18.72 9.32
C THR A 390 11.24 -19.03 7.91
N PHE A 391 11.15 -18.10 6.95
CA PHE A 391 11.71 -18.30 5.60
C PHE A 391 13.24 -18.44 5.62
N GLU A 392 13.96 -17.68 6.45
CA GLU A 392 15.42 -17.83 6.63
C GLU A 392 15.76 -19.20 7.23
N GLU A 393 15.17 -19.54 8.38
CA GLU A 393 15.52 -20.75 9.14
C GLU A 393 15.15 -22.03 8.38
N GLU A 394 14.01 -22.06 7.68
CA GLU A 394 13.64 -23.15 6.79
C GLU A 394 14.57 -23.22 5.55
N ASP A 395 14.85 -22.10 4.87
CA ASP A 395 15.69 -22.12 3.65
C ASP A 395 17.14 -22.51 3.96
N ASP A 396 17.73 -21.95 5.02
CA ASP A 396 19.10 -22.25 5.45
C ASP A 396 19.22 -23.72 5.88
N THR A 397 18.25 -24.25 6.64
CA THR A 397 18.22 -25.67 7.04
C THR A 397 18.10 -26.59 5.82
N ARG A 398 17.17 -26.30 4.90
CA ARG A 398 16.95 -27.10 3.69
C ARG A 398 18.14 -27.04 2.74
N MET A 399 18.81 -25.89 2.63
CA MET A 399 20.02 -25.71 1.82
C MET A 399 21.25 -26.38 2.45
N ALA A 400 21.44 -26.29 3.77
CA ALA A 400 22.53 -26.99 4.46
C ALA A 400 22.46 -28.51 4.28
N ILE A 401 21.25 -29.09 4.37
CA ILE A 401 21.02 -30.51 4.07
C ILE A 401 21.36 -30.81 2.60
N ALA A 402 20.86 -30.01 1.65
CA ALA A 402 21.13 -30.21 0.22
C ALA A 402 22.64 -30.17 -0.09
N LEU A 403 23.37 -29.17 0.42
CA LEU A 403 24.81 -29.04 0.23
C LEU A 403 25.59 -30.21 0.86
N SER A 404 25.13 -30.74 2.02
CA SER A 404 25.73 -31.94 2.63
C SER A 404 25.55 -33.21 1.81
N GLU A 405 24.51 -33.27 0.96
CA GLU A 405 24.25 -34.33 -0.02
C GLU A 405 24.89 -34.06 -1.39
N GLY A 406 25.62 -32.95 -1.57
CA GLY A 406 26.19 -32.54 -2.85
C GLY A 406 25.18 -31.98 -3.86
N ARG A 407 24.03 -31.48 -3.39
CA ARG A 407 22.99 -30.84 -4.20
C ARG A 407 23.07 -29.31 -4.08
N GLU A 408 23.10 -28.62 -5.22
CA GLU A 408 23.12 -27.13 -5.30
C GLU A 408 21.72 -26.50 -5.10
N SER A 409 20.68 -27.33 -4.97
CA SER A 409 19.29 -26.90 -4.79
C SER A 409 18.52 -27.79 -3.80
N ALA A 410 17.62 -27.16 -3.05
CA ALA A 410 16.65 -27.79 -2.16
C ALA A 410 15.21 -27.45 -2.60
N THR A 411 14.23 -27.91 -1.82
CA THR A 411 12.82 -27.55 -1.96
C THR A 411 12.26 -27.22 -0.58
N SER A 412 11.46 -26.16 -0.48
CA SER A 412 10.72 -25.84 0.75
C SER A 412 9.62 -26.86 1.02
N GLU A 413 9.00 -26.79 2.19
CA GLU A 413 7.86 -27.65 2.55
C GLU A 413 6.65 -27.41 1.62
N ASP A 414 6.57 -26.21 1.06
CA ASP A 414 5.54 -25.74 0.14
C ASP A 414 5.74 -26.17 -1.32
N GLY A 415 6.83 -26.90 -1.61
CA GLY A 415 7.21 -27.26 -2.98
C GLY A 415 7.90 -26.14 -3.76
N GLU A 416 8.22 -24.99 -3.15
CA GLU A 416 9.03 -23.96 -3.82
C GLU A 416 10.49 -24.43 -3.93
N PRO A 417 11.16 -24.34 -5.11
CA PRO A 417 12.58 -24.62 -5.20
C PRO A 417 13.38 -23.61 -4.36
N ILE A 418 14.55 -23.99 -3.85
CA ILE A 418 15.47 -23.12 -3.12
C ILE A 418 16.85 -23.33 -3.76
N GLU A 419 17.49 -22.26 -4.22
CA GLU A 419 18.76 -22.30 -4.95
C GLU A 419 19.75 -21.31 -4.30
N LEU A 420 21.05 -21.50 -4.50
CA LEU A 420 22.08 -20.61 -3.95
C LEU A 420 21.88 -19.16 -4.44
N GLY A 421 21.69 -18.21 -3.52
CA GLY A 421 21.34 -16.82 -3.87
C GLY A 421 19.91 -16.58 -4.36
N LEU A 422 19.03 -17.60 -4.29
CA LEU A 422 17.66 -17.60 -4.81
C LEU A 422 16.64 -18.17 -3.79
N THR A 423 16.83 -17.81 -2.52
CA THR A 423 15.91 -18.08 -1.39
C THR A 423 14.53 -17.46 -1.59
N ARG A 424 13.53 -17.91 -0.80
CA ARG A 424 12.20 -17.29 -0.76
C ARG A 424 12.27 -15.80 -0.43
N LEU A 425 13.11 -15.37 0.51
CA LEU A 425 13.36 -13.94 0.77
C LEU A 425 13.95 -13.20 -0.44
N ALA A 426 14.87 -13.80 -1.19
CA ALA A 426 15.39 -13.20 -2.42
C ALA A 426 14.27 -13.05 -3.48
N ARG A 427 13.30 -13.97 -3.55
CA ARG A 427 12.11 -13.84 -4.41
C ARG A 427 11.16 -12.76 -3.93
N VAL A 428 10.86 -12.69 -2.62
CA VAL A 428 10.05 -11.60 -2.03
C VAL A 428 10.66 -10.25 -2.41
N ARG A 429 11.97 -10.06 -2.18
CA ARG A 429 12.71 -8.86 -2.60
C ARG A 429 12.54 -8.55 -4.08
N ARG A 430 12.72 -9.55 -4.98
CA ARG A 430 12.50 -9.36 -6.42
C ARG A 430 11.04 -9.00 -6.77
N ILE A 431 10.04 -9.52 -6.06
CA ILE A 431 8.62 -9.12 -6.26
C ILE A 431 8.41 -7.66 -5.83
N LEU A 432 8.97 -7.22 -4.70
CA LEU A 432 8.87 -5.82 -4.25
C LEU A 432 9.63 -4.85 -5.18
N GLU A 433 10.76 -5.27 -5.73
CA GLU A 433 11.58 -4.47 -6.65
C GLU A 433 11.04 -4.39 -8.09
N ASN A 434 10.44 -5.47 -8.59
CA ASN A 434 10.02 -5.60 -10.00
C ASN A 434 8.50 -5.53 -10.21
N GLY A 435 7.75 -5.72 -9.13
CA GLY A 435 6.32 -5.92 -9.16
C GLY A 435 5.93 -7.33 -9.60
N ILE A 436 4.64 -7.49 -9.87
CA ILE A 436 4.03 -8.79 -10.15
C ILE A 436 4.29 -9.23 -11.60
N GLY A 437 4.29 -10.54 -11.86
CA GLY A 437 4.56 -11.08 -13.19
C GLY A 437 5.99 -10.85 -13.71
N TRP A 438 6.94 -10.41 -12.85
CA TRP A 438 8.32 -10.16 -13.26
C TRP A 438 9.02 -11.41 -13.81
N ALA A 439 8.68 -12.60 -13.29
CA ALA A 439 9.21 -13.88 -13.73
C ALA A 439 8.94 -14.13 -15.23
N ASP A 440 7.74 -13.81 -15.71
CA ASP A 440 7.34 -13.93 -17.13
C ASP A 440 8.07 -12.92 -18.05
N THR A 441 8.76 -11.93 -17.49
CA THR A 441 9.42 -10.86 -18.27
C THR A 441 10.93 -11.02 -18.42
N GLN A 442 11.55 -12.00 -17.76
CA GLN A 442 12.95 -12.34 -18.04
C GLN A 442 13.03 -13.26 -19.26
N PRO A 443 13.79 -12.91 -20.32
CA PRO A 443 14.07 -13.85 -21.40
C PRO A 443 14.85 -15.04 -20.85
N LEU A 444 14.37 -16.26 -21.16
CA LEU A 444 14.92 -17.53 -20.66
C LEU A 444 16.37 -17.76 -21.12
N HIS A 445 17.33 -17.26 -20.34
CA HIS A 445 18.77 -17.45 -20.58
C HIS A 445 19.40 -18.52 -19.67
N VAL A 446 18.59 -19.28 -18.93
CA VAL A 446 19.00 -20.51 -18.22
C VAL A 446 18.50 -21.72 -19.01
N ALA A 447 19.36 -22.73 -19.19
CA ALA A 447 19.22 -23.71 -20.26
C ALA A 447 18.26 -24.88 -19.99
N HIS A 448 17.76 -25.46 -21.08
CA HIS A 448 17.29 -26.85 -21.21
C HIS A 448 16.34 -27.42 -20.14
N LYS A 449 15.12 -26.86 -20.04
CA LYS A 449 13.93 -27.69 -19.77
C LYS A 449 12.92 -27.56 -20.93
N PRO A 450 12.28 -28.65 -21.37
CA PRO A 450 11.35 -28.62 -22.50
C PRO A 450 10.06 -27.87 -22.12
N ALA A 451 9.57 -27.05 -23.04
CA ALA A 451 8.42 -26.15 -22.83
C ALA A 451 7.05 -26.86 -22.94
N THR A 452 6.90 -28.04 -22.32
CA THR A 452 5.69 -28.87 -22.40
C THR A 452 4.74 -28.70 -21.20
N ALA A 453 5.20 -28.07 -20.11
CA ALA A 453 4.30 -27.55 -19.08
C ALA A 453 3.78 -26.17 -19.51
N VAL A 454 2.47 -26.00 -19.63
CA VAL A 454 1.85 -24.68 -19.87
C VAL A 454 2.22 -23.76 -18.71
N HIS A 455 2.94 -22.68 -18.99
CA HIS A 455 3.54 -21.84 -17.95
C HIS A 455 2.45 -21.08 -17.18
N SER A 456 2.28 -21.42 -15.91
CA SER A 456 1.56 -20.57 -14.96
C SER A 456 2.47 -19.40 -14.57
N ALA A 457 1.94 -18.18 -14.56
CA ALA A 457 2.64 -16.94 -14.20
C ALA A 457 3.18 -16.90 -12.74
N ARG A 458 2.90 -17.95 -11.96
CA ARG A 458 3.24 -18.10 -10.53
C ARG A 458 4.72 -18.29 -10.20
N GLY A 459 5.62 -18.36 -11.18
CA GLY A 459 7.06 -18.42 -10.94
C GLY A 459 7.51 -19.57 -10.02
N GLY A 460 6.84 -20.73 -10.09
CA GLY A 460 7.23 -21.94 -9.34
C GLY A 460 6.62 -22.12 -7.94
N SER A 461 5.75 -21.22 -7.45
CA SER A 461 5.05 -21.41 -6.16
C SER A 461 3.64 -22.00 -6.36
N PRO A 462 3.37 -23.25 -5.93
CA PRO A 462 2.02 -23.82 -6.02
C PRO A 462 1.09 -23.31 -4.92
N THR A 463 1.61 -23.01 -3.72
CA THR A 463 0.86 -22.49 -2.55
C THR A 463 0.71 -20.97 -2.56
N GLY A 464 1.62 -20.26 -3.22
CA GLY A 464 1.67 -18.81 -3.27
C GLY A 464 2.27 -18.14 -2.02
N ARG A 465 2.87 -18.87 -1.05
CA ARG A 465 3.35 -18.26 0.22
C ARG A 465 4.39 -17.15 0.02
N THR A 466 5.33 -17.28 -0.91
CA THR A 466 6.25 -16.19 -1.28
C THR A 466 5.52 -14.94 -1.78
N LEU A 467 4.43 -15.10 -2.55
CA LEU A 467 3.61 -13.98 -3.03
C LEU A 467 2.73 -13.40 -1.92
N ALA A 468 2.11 -14.24 -1.09
CA ALA A 468 1.32 -13.84 0.09
C ALA A 468 2.14 -12.94 1.03
N PHE A 469 3.40 -13.29 1.24
CA PHE A 469 4.29 -12.51 2.09
C PHE A 469 4.66 -11.15 1.46
N ALA A 470 4.95 -11.10 0.16
CA ALA A 470 5.12 -9.84 -0.57
C ALA A 470 3.84 -8.97 -0.56
N ASN A 471 2.66 -9.60 -0.69
CA ASN A 471 1.36 -8.94 -0.61
C ASN A 471 1.11 -8.35 0.80
N ALA A 472 1.49 -9.05 1.87
CA ALA A 472 1.38 -8.55 3.25
C ALA A 472 2.25 -7.30 3.47
N ILE A 473 3.49 -7.31 2.98
CA ILE A 473 4.41 -6.16 3.04
C ILE A 473 3.87 -4.97 2.26
N ASN A 474 3.44 -5.17 1.00
CA ASN A 474 2.87 -4.09 0.19
C ASN A 474 1.54 -3.54 0.75
N SER A 475 0.69 -4.41 1.32
CA SER A 475 -0.55 -4.01 1.99
C SER A 475 -0.28 -3.25 3.29
N LEU A 476 0.86 -3.47 3.95
CA LEU A 476 1.31 -2.63 5.04
C LEU A 476 1.84 -1.28 4.52
N ALA A 477 2.63 -1.26 3.46
CA ALA A 477 3.14 -0.02 2.84
C ALA A 477 2.00 0.93 2.39
N LEU A 478 0.90 0.39 1.84
CA LEU A 478 -0.33 1.14 1.56
C LEU A 478 -0.92 1.75 2.84
N ARG A 479 -1.26 0.91 3.84
CA ARG A 479 -1.85 1.36 5.13
C ARG A 479 -1.04 2.44 5.84
N LEU A 480 0.30 2.35 5.82
CA LEU A 480 1.16 3.39 6.40
C LEU A 480 0.90 4.78 5.81
N THR A 481 0.55 4.90 4.53
CA THR A 481 0.34 6.21 3.89
C THR A 481 -0.93 6.95 4.34
N HIS A 482 -1.86 6.27 5.03
CA HIS A 482 -3.05 6.89 5.61
C HIS A 482 -2.83 7.36 7.06
N LEU A 483 -1.77 6.88 7.73
CA LEU A 483 -1.43 7.27 9.10
C LEU A 483 -0.82 8.68 9.12
N GLY A 484 -1.49 9.64 9.80
CA GLY A 484 -1.14 11.08 9.79
C GLY A 484 0.35 11.41 9.83
N PRO A 485 1.12 10.96 10.85
CA PRO A 485 2.55 11.22 10.93
C PRO A 485 3.38 10.69 9.76
N PHE A 486 3.06 9.50 9.21
CA PHE A 486 3.71 9.00 7.99
C PHE A 486 3.32 9.88 6.80
N ARG A 487 2.04 10.19 6.66
CA ARG A 487 1.47 11.01 5.60
C ARG A 487 2.13 12.40 5.51
N GLU A 488 2.35 13.05 6.65
CA GLU A 488 3.04 14.36 6.77
C GLU A 488 4.51 14.34 6.32
N ARG A 489 5.18 13.20 6.50
CA ARG A 489 6.63 13.05 6.26
C ARG A 489 6.93 12.38 4.92
N ALA A 490 5.98 11.65 4.34
CA ALA A 490 6.08 10.97 3.04
C ALA A 490 6.57 11.91 1.92
N GLY A 491 6.05 13.15 1.84
CA GLY A 491 6.48 14.13 0.85
C GLY A 491 7.95 14.55 0.98
N GLN A 492 8.51 14.56 2.21
CA GLN A 492 9.91 14.91 2.46
C GLN A 492 10.84 13.72 2.15
N VAL A 493 10.42 12.50 2.50
CA VAL A 493 11.11 11.27 2.07
C VAL A 493 11.11 11.17 0.55
N PHE A 494 9.98 11.45 -0.09
CA PHE A 494 9.85 11.49 -1.54
C PHE A 494 10.76 12.54 -2.19
N GLN A 495 10.95 13.72 -1.60
CA GLN A 495 11.94 14.70 -2.07
C GLN A 495 13.38 14.20 -1.97
N VAL A 496 13.74 13.44 -0.93
CA VAL A 496 15.06 12.78 -0.82
C VAL A 496 15.23 11.71 -1.90
N LEU A 497 14.21 10.88 -2.13
CA LEU A 497 14.22 9.85 -3.18
C LEU A 497 14.26 10.45 -4.60
N ALA A 498 13.66 11.63 -4.81
CA ALA A 498 13.74 12.38 -6.06
C ALA A 498 15.15 12.96 -6.34
N GLY A 499 15.97 13.11 -5.30
CA GLY A 499 17.34 13.63 -5.39
C GLY A 499 18.41 12.59 -5.71
N LEU A 500 18.02 11.31 -5.89
CA LEU A 500 18.92 10.20 -6.24
C LEU A 500 19.32 10.24 -7.73
#